data_AF-A0A661HNX2-F1
#
_entry.id   AF-A0A661HNX2-F1
#
_cell.length_a   1.000
_cell.length_b   1.000
_cell.length_c   1.000
_cell.angle_alpha   90.00
_cell.angle_beta   90.00
_cell.angle_gamma   90.00
#
_symmetry.space_group_name_H-M   'P 1'
#
loop_
_entity.id
_entity.type
_entity.pdbx_description
1 polymer ?
#
loop_
_entity_poly.entity_id
_entity_poly.type
_entity_poly.pdbx_seq_one_letter_code
_entity_poly.pdbx_strand_id
1 'polypeptide(L)' 'ESLAEKLIKAITSDAAKALGLDCGIIEKNKQADFAVVTLENLEHAKDSLALWTILHSKEASSVYIKGKHIV' A
#
# COMPACT_ATOMS: atom_id res chain seq x y z
N GLU A 1 6.54 3.78 15.17
CA GLU A 1 6.00 4.07 13.83
C GLU A 1 6.78 5.22 13.20
N SER A 2 7.35 5.00 12.02
CA SER A 2 8.16 5.99 11.29
C SER A 2 7.27 7.00 10.53
N LEU A 3 7.86 8.11 10.03
CA LEU A 3 7.11 9.04 9.17
C LEU A 3 6.61 8.36 7.91
N ALA A 4 7.41 7.50 7.29
CA ALA A 4 7.03 6.77 6.08
C ALA A 4 5.82 5.85 6.31
N GLU A 5 5.78 5.13 7.43
CA GLU A 5 4.63 4.29 7.80
C GLU A 5 3.35 5.13 7.98
N LYS A 6 3.47 6.29 8.63
CA LYS A 6 2.35 7.23 8.79
C LYS A 6 1.84 7.75 7.45
N LEU A 7 2.74 8.04 6.50
CA LEU A 7 2.36 8.48 5.15
C LEU A 7 1.62 7.37 4.39
N ILE A 8 2.09 6.12 4.46
CA ILE A 8 1.39 4.98 3.85
C ILE A 8 -0.01 4.81 4.45
N LYS A 9 -0.17 4.88 5.78
CA LYS A 9 -1.48 4.79 6.44
C LYS A 9 -2.41 5.94 6.08
N ALA A 10 -1.88 7.17 6.01
CA ALA A 10 -2.64 8.35 5.64
C ALA A 10 -3.29 8.24 4.26
N ILE A 11 -2.63 7.56 3.31
CA ILE A 11 -3.16 7.33 1.96
C ILE A 11 -3.90 5.98 1.80
N THR A 12 -3.98 5.16 2.85
CA THR A 12 -4.65 3.84 2.82
C THR A 12 -5.71 3.72 3.92
N SER A 13 -5.37 3.15 5.07
CA SER A 13 -6.32 2.81 6.13
C SER A 13 -7.03 4.03 6.70
N ASP A 14 -6.32 5.14 6.88
CA ASP A 14 -6.88 6.34 7.49
C ASP A 14 -7.83 7.05 6.52
N ALA A 15 -7.45 7.11 5.23
CA ALA A 15 -8.32 7.61 4.17
C ALA A 15 -9.58 6.76 4.01
N ALA A 16 -9.45 5.42 3.97
CA ALA A 16 -10.58 4.51 3.88
C ALA A 16 -11.53 4.66 5.07
N LYS A 17 -10.98 4.78 6.29
CA LYS A 17 -11.76 5.06 7.50
C LYS A 17 -12.49 6.40 7.42
N ALA A 18 -11.83 7.45 6.98
CA ALA A 18 -12.43 8.78 6.84
C ALA A 18 -13.59 8.80 5.83
N LEU A 19 -13.50 7.96 4.78
CA LEU A 19 -14.51 7.83 3.73
C LEU A 19 -15.58 6.76 4.03
N GLY A 20 -15.46 6.01 5.13
CA GLY A 20 -16.37 4.91 5.46
C GLY A 20 -16.30 3.73 4.47
N LEU A 21 -15.14 3.49 3.87
CA LEU A 21 -14.92 2.41 2.90
C LEU A 21 -14.41 1.13 3.60
N ASP A 22 -14.83 -0.03 3.12
CA ASP A 22 -14.41 -1.33 3.64
C ASP A 22 -13.12 -1.86 2.99
N CYS A 23 -12.14 -0.97 2.81
CA CYS A 23 -10.86 -1.22 2.16
C CYS A 23 -9.69 -0.51 2.88
N GLY A 24 -8.53 -0.39 2.23
CA GLY A 24 -7.37 0.35 2.76
C GLY A 24 -6.52 -0.41 3.78
N ILE A 25 -6.84 -1.68 4.07
CA ILE A 25 -6.03 -2.56 4.92
C ILE A 25 -6.08 -4.00 4.38
N ILE A 26 -4.95 -4.70 4.41
CA ILE A 26 -4.84 -6.10 3.99
C ILE A 26 -5.20 -6.98 5.19
N GLU A 27 -6.46 -7.38 5.27
CA GLU A 27 -6.99 -8.23 6.33
C GLU A 27 -8.12 -9.14 5.79
N LYS A 28 -8.39 -10.25 6.47
CA LYS A 28 -9.54 -11.12 6.12
C LYS A 28 -10.84 -10.31 6.19
N ASN A 29 -11.77 -10.63 5.29
CA ASN A 29 -13.10 -10.01 5.20
C ASN A 29 -13.10 -8.53 4.80
N LYS A 30 -12.00 -7.98 4.28
CA LYS A 30 -11.94 -6.66 3.62
C LYS A 30 -12.04 -6.77 2.11
N GLN A 31 -12.45 -5.69 1.44
CA GLN A 31 -12.41 -5.63 -0.02
C GLN A 31 -10.98 -5.82 -0.50
N ALA A 32 -10.82 -6.62 -1.56
CA ALA A 32 -9.54 -6.89 -2.21
C ALA A 32 -9.11 -5.71 -3.10
N ASP A 33 -8.90 -4.57 -2.44
CA ASP A 33 -8.41 -3.31 -3.00
C ASP A 33 -6.96 -3.15 -2.55
N PHE A 34 -6.01 -3.39 -3.46
CA PHE A 34 -4.59 -3.29 -3.16
C PHE A 34 -3.78 -3.00 -4.41
N ALA A 35 -2.57 -2.47 -4.20
CA ALA A 35 -1.57 -2.28 -5.23
C ALA A 35 -0.39 -3.21 -4.97
N VAL A 36 0.14 -3.81 -6.03
CA VAL A 36 1.40 -4.53 -6.02
C VAL A 36 2.48 -3.57 -6.49
N VAL A 37 3.58 -3.52 -5.76
CA VAL A 37 4.71 -2.65 -6.07
C VAL A 37 5.96 -3.49 -6.11
N THR A 38 6.73 -3.38 -7.20
CA THR A 38 8.01 -4.07 -7.34
C THR A 38 9.11 -3.19 -6.77
N LEU A 39 9.84 -3.72 -5.78
CA LEU A 39 11.00 -3.05 -5.21
C LEU A 39 12.28 -3.72 -5.71
N GLU A 40 13.12 -2.95 -6.38
CA GLU A 40 14.48 -3.36 -6.70
C GLU A 40 15.36 -3.30 -5.43
N ASN A 41 16.39 -4.14 -5.37
CA ASN A 41 17.39 -4.15 -4.30
C ASN A 41 16.80 -4.31 -2.89
N LEU A 42 16.02 -5.38 -2.70
CA LEU A 42 15.36 -5.78 -1.45
C LEU A 42 16.25 -5.78 -0.21
N GLU A 43 17.56 -5.89 -0.36
CA GLU A 43 18.55 -5.86 0.72
C GLU A 43 18.44 -4.58 1.55
N HIS A 44 18.22 -3.42 0.91
CA HIS A 44 18.08 -2.13 1.57
C HIS A 44 16.67 -1.86 2.12
N ALA A 45 15.66 -2.56 1.59
CA ALA A 45 14.27 -2.39 1.99
C ALA A 45 13.95 -3.04 3.35
N LYS A 46 14.77 -4.00 3.80
CA LYS A 46 14.50 -4.79 5.03
C LYS A 46 14.37 -3.93 6.28
N ASP A 47 15.13 -2.84 6.37
CA ASP A 47 15.15 -1.98 7.55
C ASP A 47 14.06 -0.90 7.50
N SER A 48 13.52 -0.57 6.31
CA SER A 48 12.47 0.45 6.17
C SER A 48 11.64 0.29 4.89
N LEU A 49 10.78 -0.74 4.86
CA LEU A 49 9.96 -1.06 3.68
C LEU A 49 9.09 0.13 3.23
N ALA A 50 8.41 0.80 4.16
CA ALA A 50 7.54 1.93 3.83
C ALA A 50 8.30 3.09 3.19
N LEU A 51 9.48 3.43 3.72
CA LEU A 51 10.32 4.50 3.17
C LEU A 51 10.83 4.11 1.78
N TRP A 52 11.33 2.87 1.64
CA TRP A 52 11.83 2.38 0.37
C TRP A 52 10.75 2.36 -0.70
N THR A 53 9.53 1.92 -0.35
CA THR A 53 8.36 1.99 -1.22
C THR A 53 8.11 3.43 -1.69
N ILE A 54 8.11 4.41 -0.79
CA ILE A 54 7.89 5.81 -1.16
C ILE A 54 8.97 6.35 -2.09
N LEU A 55 10.25 6.02 -1.83
CA LEU A 55 11.37 6.60 -2.57
C LEU A 55 11.63 5.94 -3.93
N HIS A 56 11.36 4.64 -4.05
CA HIS A 56 11.77 3.84 -5.21
C HIS A 56 10.61 3.32 -6.06
N SER A 57 9.38 3.66 -5.70
CA SER A 57 8.19 3.23 -6.46
C SER A 57 7.54 4.43 -7.12
N LYS A 58 7.61 4.49 -8.44
CA LYS A 58 6.94 5.54 -9.21
C LYS A 58 5.49 5.16 -9.56
N GLU A 59 5.27 3.88 -9.83
CA GLU A 59 3.99 3.33 -10.24
C GLU A 59 3.78 1.95 -9.59
N ALA A 60 2.52 1.54 -9.47
CA ALA A 60 2.18 0.20 -9.07
C ALA A 60 2.40 -0.76 -10.24
N SER A 61 3.03 -1.89 -9.98
CA SER A 61 3.18 -2.99 -10.95
C SER A 61 1.85 -3.63 -11.29
N SER A 62 0.92 -3.64 -10.33
CA SER A 62 -0.47 -4.05 -10.57
C SER A 62 -1.43 -3.37 -9.61
N VAL A 63 -2.68 -3.18 -10.03
CA VAL A 63 -3.76 -2.63 -9.19
C VAL A 63 -4.97 -3.54 -9.23
N TYR A 64 -5.48 -3.88 -8.05
CA TYR A 64 -6.69 -4.67 -7.87
C TYR A 64 -7.76 -3.83 -7.19
N ILE A 65 -8.98 -3.85 -7.73
CA ILE A 65 -10.17 -3.23 -7.12
C ILE A 65 -11.25 -4.30 -7.02
N LYS A 66 -11.69 -4.59 -5.80
CA LYS A 66 -12.63 -5.67 -5.45
C LYS A 66 -12.21 -7.01 -6.05
N GLY A 67 -10.91 -7.28 -6.05
CA GLY A 67 -10.31 -8.50 -6.60
C GLY A 67 -10.19 -8.53 -8.12
N LYS A 68 -10.63 -7.50 -8.85
CA LYS A 68 -10.45 -7.39 -10.30
C LYS A 68 -9.15 -6.66 -10.60
N HIS A 69 -8.31 -7.27 -11.43
CA HIS A 69 -7.10 -6.65 -11.99
C HIS A 69 -7.48 -5.50 -12.94
N ILE A 70 -6.87 -4.32 -12.75
CA ILE A 70 -7.18 -3.10 -13.51
C ILE A 70 -5.98 -2.65 -14.35
N VAL A 71 -4.80 -2.62 -13.74
CA VAL A 71 -3.50 -2.28 -14.33
C VAL A 71 -2.53 -3.37 -13.94
#